data_AF-Q160V7-F1
#
_entry.id   AF-Q160V7-F1
#
_cell.length_a   1.000
_cell.length_b   1.000
_cell.length_c   1.000
_cell.angle_alpha   90.00
_cell.angle_beta   90.00
_cell.angle_gamma   90.00
#
_symmetry.space_group_name_H-M   'P 1'
#
loop_
_entity.id
_entity.type
_entity.pdbx_description
1 polymer ?
#
loop_
_entity_poly.entity_id
_entity_poly.type
_entity_poly.pdbx_seq_one_letter_code
_entity_poly.pdbx_strand_id
1 'polypeptide(L)'
;MQRGPDGELIAQPKHFTATCETRGLMVVAKTGSGKTTLIRHVLSNLDILQTVSPDIQPWISVEVPSNVTMKSLGIEVLDKLGYRIENQRSISEHEIWRIVRHRFRLKGTVLLWIDEAQDLFRTKGPATTRHILNTIKNLM
;
A
#
# COMPACT_ATOMS: atom_id res chain seq x y z
N MET A 1 -5.89 -4.49 16.54
CA MET A 1 -6.68 -3.27 16.84
C MET A 1 -6.22 -2.78 18.20
N GLN A 2 -6.07 -1.47 18.36
CA GLN A 2 -5.77 -0.85 19.64
C GLN A 2 -6.81 0.26 19.88
N ARG A 3 -7.14 0.52 21.15
CA ARG A 3 -7.93 1.70 21.51
C ARG A 3 -7.00 2.92 21.57
N GLY A 4 -7.35 3.98 20.86
CA GLY A 4 -6.66 5.25 20.96
C GLY A 4 -6.95 5.99 22.28
N PRO A 5 -6.32 7.15 22.49
CA PRO A 5 -6.43 7.93 23.72
C PRO A 5 -7.88 8.29 24.08
N ASP A 6 -8.75 8.46 23.07
CA ASP A 6 -10.14 8.89 23.22
C ASP A 6 -11.14 7.73 23.09
N GLY A 7 -10.65 6.48 23.12
CA GLY A 7 -11.46 5.26 23.09
C GLY A 7 -11.84 4.76 21.69
N GLU A 8 -11.40 5.45 20.65
CA GLU A 8 -11.58 5.09 19.24
C GLU A 8 -10.81 3.82 18.85
N LEU A 9 -11.36 3.01 17.94
CA LEU A 9 -10.68 1.82 17.44
C LEU A 9 -9.72 2.19 16.32
N ILE A 10 -8.42 2.05 16.57
CA ILE A 10 -7.37 2.28 15.59
C ILE A 10 -6.97 0.94 14.97
N ALA A 11 -7.02 0.90 13.64
CA ALA A 11 -6.50 -0.22 12.87
C ALA A 11 -4.99 -0.36 13.13
N GLN A 12 -4.50 -1.58 13.33
CA GLN A 12 -3.07 -1.83 13.44
C GLN A 12 -2.66 -2.97 12.53
N PRO A 13 -1.53 -2.84 11.82
CA PRO A 13 -0.99 -3.96 11.07
C PRO A 13 -0.73 -5.10 12.05
N LYS A 14 -1.28 -6.27 11.75
CA LYS A 14 -1.01 -7.45 12.54
C LYS A 14 0.27 -8.09 12.00
N HIS A 15 1.36 -7.87 12.71
CA HIS A 15 2.62 -8.56 12.45
C HIS A 15 2.50 -10.02 12.87
N PHE A 16 2.87 -10.92 11.97
CA PHE A 16 3.00 -12.35 12.24
C PHE A 16 4.49 -12.70 12.32
N THR A 17 4.83 -13.60 13.25
CA THR A 17 6.19 -14.13 13.54
C THR A 17 7.23 -13.11 14.03
N ALA A 18 8.36 -13.62 14.56
CA ALA A 18 9.50 -12.82 15.04
C ALA A 18 10.16 -11.93 13.95
N THR A 19 9.73 -12.08 12.70
CA THR A 19 10.19 -11.36 11.51
C THR A 19 9.31 -10.16 11.13
N CYS A 20 8.27 -9.85 11.90
CA CYS A 20 7.32 -8.75 11.64
C CYS A 20 6.60 -8.82 10.28
N GLU A 21 6.31 -10.01 9.74
CA GLU A 21 5.66 -10.13 8.44
C GLU A 21 4.15 -9.82 8.50
N THR A 22 3.68 -8.92 7.63
CA THR A 22 2.25 -8.66 7.41
C THR A 22 1.70 -9.61 6.34
N ARG A 23 0.46 -10.10 6.49
CA ARG A 23 -0.18 -10.99 5.50
C ARG A 23 -0.59 -10.24 4.24
N GLY A 24 -0.31 -10.81 3.07
CA GLY A 24 -0.89 -10.38 1.80
C GLY A 24 -2.20 -11.13 1.48
N LEU A 25 -3.11 -10.47 0.79
CA LEU A 25 -4.31 -11.06 0.20
C LEU A 25 -4.27 -10.82 -1.31
N MET A 26 -4.41 -11.87 -2.11
CA MET A 26 -4.53 -11.76 -3.56
C MET A 26 -5.96 -12.11 -3.98
N VAL A 27 -6.61 -11.21 -4.70
CA VAL A 27 -7.98 -11.40 -5.22
C VAL A 27 -7.89 -11.60 -6.72
N VAL A 28 -8.33 -12.77 -7.20
CA VAL A 28 -8.26 -13.15 -8.62
C VAL A 28 -9.67 -13.36 -9.14
N ALA A 29 -10.02 -12.67 -10.23
CA ALA A 29 -11.29 -12.80 -10.92
C ALA A 29 -11.11 -12.42 -12.40
N LYS A 30 -12.09 -12.78 -13.24
CA LYS A 30 -12.10 -12.39 -14.66
C LYS A 30 -12.19 -10.86 -14.79
N THR A 31 -11.58 -10.31 -15.83
CA THR A 31 -11.72 -8.89 -16.16
C THR A 31 -13.20 -8.52 -16.29
N GLY A 32 -13.59 -7.36 -15.73
CA GLY A 32 -14.98 -6.92 -15.74
C GLY A 32 -15.88 -7.54 -14.66
N SER A 33 -15.36 -8.40 -13.78
CA SER A 33 -16.16 -9.03 -12.70
C SER A 33 -16.55 -8.07 -11.56
N GLY A 34 -16.18 -6.79 -11.64
CA GLY A 34 -16.43 -5.82 -10.57
C GLY A 34 -15.50 -5.94 -9.35
N LYS A 35 -14.35 -6.62 -9.45
CA LYS A 35 -13.36 -6.79 -8.36
C LYS A 35 -12.97 -5.45 -7.72
N THR A 36 -12.56 -4.49 -8.54
CA THR A 36 -12.17 -3.16 -8.10
C THR A 36 -13.31 -2.45 -7.35
N THR A 37 -14.52 -2.53 -7.90
CA THR A 37 -15.72 -1.93 -7.29
C THR A 37 -16.05 -2.58 -5.95
N LEU A 38 -16.01 -3.91 -5.87
CA LEU A 38 -16.27 -4.66 -4.65
C LEU A 38 -15.26 -4.30 -3.56
N ILE A 39 -13.97 -4.35 -3.88
CA ILE A 39 -12.91 -4.07 -2.89
C ILE A 39 -12.97 -2.62 -2.42
N ARG A 40 -13.11 -1.65 -3.34
CA ARG A 40 -13.28 -0.24 -2.94
C ARG A 40 -14.51 -0.04 -2.07
N HIS A 41 -15.64 -0.66 -2.43
CA HIS A 41 -16.85 -0.59 -1.63
C HIS A 41 -16.64 -1.14 -0.22
N VAL A 42 -16.03 -2.32 -0.08
CA VAL A 42 -15.74 -2.90 1.24
C VAL A 42 -14.79 -2.00 2.04
N LEU A 43 -13.67 -1.57 1.46
CA LEU A 43 -12.68 -0.75 2.16
C LEU A 43 -13.24 0.61 2.61
N SER A 44 -14.11 1.22 1.80
CA SER A 44 -14.78 2.49 2.15
C SER A 44 -15.86 2.36 3.22
N ASN A 45 -16.46 1.17 3.41
CA ASN A 45 -17.54 0.95 4.37
C ASN A 45 -17.10 0.23 5.65
N LEU A 46 -15.83 -0.17 5.75
CA LEU A 46 -15.29 -0.73 6.99
C LEU A 46 -15.00 0.40 7.98
N ASP A 47 -15.77 0.47 9.06
CA ASP A 47 -15.65 1.51 10.10
C ASP A 47 -14.21 1.72 10.59
N ILE A 48 -13.45 0.63 10.77
CA ILE A 48 -12.06 0.69 11.24
C ILE A 48 -11.08 1.28 10.22
N LEU A 49 -11.45 1.35 8.95
CA LEU A 49 -10.66 1.94 7.89
C LEU A 49 -11.13 3.35 7.52
N GLN A 50 -12.12 3.89 8.23
CA GLN A 50 -12.59 5.24 7.98
C GLN A 50 -11.56 6.28 8.41
N THR A 51 -11.41 7.29 7.56
CA THR A 51 -10.59 8.46 7.84
C THR A 51 -11.29 9.32 8.89
N VAL A 52 -10.80 9.25 10.13
CA VAL A 52 -11.31 10.03 11.26
C VAL A 52 -10.81 11.48 11.27
N SER A 53 -9.68 11.76 10.60
CA SER A 53 -9.12 13.10 10.43
C SER A 53 -8.29 13.20 9.14
N PRO A 54 -8.06 14.40 8.57
CA PRO A 54 -7.21 14.56 7.37
C PRO A 54 -5.78 14.02 7.53
N ASP A 55 -5.34 13.84 8.77
CA ASP A 55 -4.02 13.31 9.10
C ASP A 55 -3.97 11.79 9.17
N ILE A 56 -5.12 11.11 9.20
CA ILE A 56 -5.22 9.65 9.25
C ILE A 56 -5.75 9.11 7.92
N GLN A 57 -4.95 8.27 7.27
CA GLN A 57 -5.30 7.57 6.03
C GLN A 57 -5.05 6.07 6.22
N PRO A 58 -6.02 5.33 6.78
CA PRO A 58 -5.84 3.93 7.17
C PRO A 58 -5.59 2.98 6.00
N TRP A 59 -5.99 3.36 4.79
CA TRP A 59 -5.77 2.57 3.60
C TRP A 59 -5.48 3.44 2.36
N ILE A 60 -4.79 2.84 1.39
CA ILE A 60 -4.49 3.47 0.10
C ILE A 60 -4.81 2.48 -1.01
N SER A 61 -5.43 2.95 -2.10
CA SER A 61 -5.42 2.25 -3.37
C SER A 61 -4.49 2.90 -4.37
N VAL A 62 -3.68 2.08 -5.02
CA VAL A 62 -2.93 2.42 -6.24
C VAL A 62 -3.38 1.50 -7.36
N GLU A 63 -3.43 2.03 -8.57
CA GLU A 63 -3.78 1.26 -9.77
C GLU A 63 -2.51 1.16 -10.61
N VAL A 64 -2.03 -0.06 -10.81
CA VAL A 64 -0.78 -0.31 -11.50
C VAL A 64 -0.97 -0.03 -13.00
N PRO A 65 -0.33 1.00 -13.56
CA PRO A 65 -0.30 1.15 -15.01
C PRO A 65 0.54 0.04 -15.63
N SER A 66 0.21 -0.36 -16.86
CA SER A 66 1.01 -1.34 -17.60
C SER A 66 2.49 -0.94 -17.67
N ASN A 67 3.38 -1.87 -17.33
CA ASN A 67 4.85 -1.73 -17.32
C ASN A 67 5.41 -0.71 -16.29
N VAL A 68 4.74 -0.54 -15.14
CA VAL A 68 5.26 0.31 -14.06
C VAL A 68 6.56 -0.26 -13.45
N THR A 69 7.44 0.64 -12.98
CA THR A 69 8.63 0.30 -12.18
C THR A 69 8.33 0.40 -10.68
N MET A 70 9.16 -0.23 -9.85
CA MET A 70 9.05 -0.07 -8.39
C MET A 70 9.30 1.37 -7.93
N LYS A 71 10.17 2.11 -8.64
CA LYS A 71 10.36 3.55 -8.44
C LYS A 71 9.08 4.34 -8.69
N SER A 72 8.44 4.14 -9.84
CA SER A 72 7.22 4.87 -10.21
C SER A 72 6.02 4.47 -9.35
N LEU A 73 5.90 3.19 -8.95
CA LEU A 73 4.88 2.76 -7.99
C LEU A 73 5.05 3.48 -6.64
N GLY A 74 6.28 3.56 -6.12
CA GLY A 74 6.54 4.27 -4.87
C GLY A 74 6.20 5.76 -4.95
N ILE A 75 6.44 6.41 -6.09
CA ILE A 75 6.04 7.81 -6.33
C ILE A 75 4.51 7.94 -6.31
N GLU A 76 3.78 7.05 -6.98
CA GLU A 76 2.31 7.07 -6.99
C GLU A 76 1.75 6.89 -5.57
N VAL A 77 2.32 6.00 -4.77
CA VAL A 77 1.95 5.82 -3.36
C VAL A 77 2.18 7.11 -2.58
N LEU A 78 3.31 7.80 -2.77
CA LEU A 78 3.58 9.07 -2.10
C LEU A 78 2.61 10.18 -2.52
N ASP A 79 2.27 10.26 -3.80
CA ASP A 79 1.28 11.21 -4.29
C ASP A 79 -0.11 10.95 -3.66
N LYS A 80 -0.51 9.68 -3.51
CA LYS A 80 -1.75 9.29 -2.81
C LYS A 80 -1.73 9.59 -1.30
N LEU A 81 -0.54 9.67 -0.71
CA LEU A 81 -0.31 10.11 0.67
C LEU A 81 -0.19 11.65 0.81
N GLY A 82 -0.42 12.39 -0.27
CA GLY A 82 -0.27 13.85 -0.31
C GLY A 82 1.18 14.31 -0.13
N TYR A 83 2.16 13.51 -0.56
CA TYR A 83 3.59 13.85 -0.50
C TYR A 83 4.19 13.89 -1.90
N ARG A 84 4.47 15.09 -2.40
CA ARG A 84 5.10 15.27 -3.72
C ARG A 84 6.62 15.39 -3.58
N ILE A 85 7.34 14.61 -4.38
CA ILE A 85 8.79 14.75 -4.53
C ILE A 85 9.07 15.74 -5.66
N GLU A 86 9.78 16.83 -5.36
CA GLU A 86 10.11 17.88 -6.34
C GLU A 86 11.08 17.37 -7.43
N ASN A 87 12.10 16.61 -7.06
CA ASN A 87 13.08 16.05 -8.01
C ASN A 87 13.00 14.52 -8.09
N GLN A 88 11.99 14.02 -8.80
CA GLN A 88 11.77 12.57 -8.97
C GLN A 88 12.90 11.86 -9.74
N ARG A 89 13.71 12.60 -10.51
CA ARG A 89 14.80 12.01 -11.31
C ARG A 89 15.99 11.62 -10.44
N SER A 90 16.39 12.48 -9.49
CA SER A 90 17.58 12.28 -8.65
C SER A 90 17.35 11.32 -7.47
N ILE A 91 16.11 11.21 -6.98
CA ILE A 91 15.80 10.34 -5.85
C ILE A 91 15.92 8.86 -6.23
N SER A 92 16.52 8.05 -5.35
CA SER A 92 16.66 6.61 -5.57
C SER A 92 15.36 5.87 -5.21
N GLU A 93 15.16 4.68 -5.78
CA GLU A 93 14.04 3.80 -5.42
C GLU A 93 14.05 3.47 -3.91
N HIS A 94 15.21 3.14 -3.36
CA HIS A 94 15.36 2.86 -1.93
C HIS A 94 14.90 4.04 -1.06
N GLU A 95 15.27 5.27 -1.45
CA GLU A 95 14.89 6.47 -0.73
C GLU A 95 13.38 6.74 -0.81
N ILE A 96 12.77 6.54 -1.99
CA ILE A 96 11.31 6.60 -2.15
C ILE A 96 10.62 5.65 -1.17
N TRP A 97 11.01 4.37 -1.14
CA TRP A 97 10.38 3.39 -0.26
C TRP A 97 10.69 3.60 1.23
N ARG A 98 11.80 4.26 1.57
CA ARG A 98 12.06 4.75 2.93
C ARG A 98 11.04 5.82 3.34
N ILE A 99 10.75 6.78 2.45
CA ILE A 99 9.76 7.83 2.70
C ILE A 99 8.35 7.24 2.77
N VAL A 100 7.99 6.30 1.87
CA VAL A 100 6.69 5.61 1.90
C VAL A 100 6.45 4.97 3.27
N ARG A 101 7.41 4.21 3.78
CA ARG A 101 7.31 3.57 5.11
C ARG A 101 7.11 4.57 6.23
N HIS A 102 7.87 5.67 6.20
CA HIS A 102 7.72 6.73 7.19
C HIS A 102 6.32 7.36 7.13
N ARG A 103 5.82 7.63 5.93
CA ARG A 103 4.49 8.22 5.73
C ARG A 103 3.36 7.26 6.10
N PHE A 104 3.50 5.96 5.84
CA PHE A 104 2.53 4.94 6.30
C PHE A 104 2.39 4.99 7.82
N ARG A 105 3.50 5.06 8.56
CA ARG A 105 3.46 5.20 10.04
C ARG A 105 2.82 6.51 10.47
N LEU A 106 3.18 7.63 9.85
CA LEU A 106 2.62 8.94 10.18
C LEU A 106 1.11 9.05 9.90
N LYS A 107 0.65 8.47 8.80
CA LYS A 107 -0.76 8.50 8.38
C LYS A 107 -1.58 7.35 8.99
N GLY A 108 -0.99 6.47 9.79
CA GLY A 108 -1.67 5.29 10.32
C GLY A 108 -2.16 4.33 9.22
N THR A 109 -1.47 4.27 8.08
CA THR A 109 -1.82 3.39 6.96
C THR A 109 -1.52 1.94 7.32
N VAL A 110 -2.55 1.11 7.30
CA VAL A 110 -2.50 -0.31 7.63
C VAL A 110 -2.89 -1.24 6.49
N LEU A 111 -3.37 -0.68 5.37
CA LEU A 111 -3.73 -1.45 4.18
C LEU A 111 -3.28 -0.75 2.90
N LEU A 112 -2.53 -1.46 2.06
CA LEU A 112 -2.22 -1.05 0.70
C LEU A 112 -2.94 -1.98 -0.28
N TRP A 113 -3.88 -1.44 -1.03
CA TRP A 113 -4.53 -2.12 -2.14
C TRP A 113 -3.81 -1.77 -3.45
N ILE A 114 -3.31 -2.79 -4.14
CA ILE A 114 -2.65 -2.66 -5.44
C ILE A 114 -3.57 -3.29 -6.48
N ASP A 115 -4.29 -2.46 -7.23
CA ASP A 115 -5.12 -2.95 -8.32
C ASP A 115 -4.27 -3.30 -9.54
N GLU A 116 -4.71 -4.33 -10.26
CA GLU A 116 -3.98 -4.87 -11.43
C GLU A 116 -2.51 -5.25 -11.12
N ALA A 117 -2.23 -5.70 -9.89
CA ALA A 117 -0.89 -6.04 -9.41
C ALA A 117 -0.13 -7.03 -10.30
N GLN A 118 -0.81 -7.85 -11.10
CA GLN A 118 -0.15 -8.72 -12.08
C GLN A 118 0.73 -7.96 -13.07
N ASP A 119 0.42 -6.69 -13.38
CA ASP A 119 1.21 -5.85 -14.28
C ASP A 119 2.58 -5.47 -13.68
N LEU A 120 2.74 -5.54 -12.35
CA LEU A 120 4.06 -5.37 -11.68
C LEU A 120 5.00 -6.54 -11.96
N PHE A 121 4.43 -7.74 -12.07
CA PHE A 121 5.18 -8.98 -12.23
C PHE A 121 5.31 -9.38 -13.70
N ARG A 122 4.48 -8.80 -14.59
CA ARG A 122 4.47 -9.07 -16.02
C ARG A 122 5.87 -8.85 -16.59
N THR A 123 6.38 -9.86 -17.30
CA THR A 123 7.71 -9.91 -17.96
C THR A 123 8.93 -9.76 -17.02
N LYS A 124 8.80 -9.95 -15.71
CA LYS A 124 9.92 -9.87 -14.75
C LYS A 124 10.50 -11.24 -14.42
N GLY A 125 11.82 -11.29 -14.24
CA GLY A 125 12.52 -12.49 -13.78
C GLY A 125 12.29 -12.79 -12.28
N PRO A 126 12.68 -13.99 -11.80
CA PRO A 126 12.49 -14.40 -10.40
C PRO A 126 13.16 -13.48 -9.36
N ALA A 127 14.32 -12.91 -9.70
CA ALA A 127 15.03 -11.97 -8.84
C ALA A 127 14.23 -10.68 -8.62
N THR A 128 13.73 -10.08 -9.70
CA THR A 128 12.91 -8.86 -9.64
C THR A 128 11.59 -9.12 -8.92
N THR A 129 10.95 -10.27 -9.16
CA THR A 129 9.71 -10.66 -8.44
C THR A 129 9.94 -10.73 -6.92
N ARG A 130 11.05 -11.36 -6.49
CA ARG A 130 11.42 -11.39 -5.06
C ARG A 130 11.69 -10.00 -4.49
N HIS A 131 12.36 -9.13 -5.25
CA HIS A 131 12.59 -7.75 -4.85
C HIS A 131 11.29 -6.97 -4.63
N ILE A 132 10.32 -7.11 -5.55
CA ILE A 132 9.00 -6.50 -5.43
C ILE A 132 8.31 -6.98 -4.15
N LEU A 133 8.24 -8.30 -3.95
CA LEU A 133 7.58 -8.90 -2.77
C LEU A 133 8.24 -8.46 -1.46
N ASN A 134 9.57 -8.47 -1.39
CA ASN A 134 10.31 -8.05 -0.20
C ASN A 134 10.10 -6.56 0.10
N THR A 135 10.07 -5.72 -0.93
CA THR A 135 9.81 -4.29 -0.76
C THR A 135 8.42 -4.05 -0.18
N ILE A 136 7.38 -4.72 -0.72
CA ILE A 136 6.00 -4.59 -0.24
C ILE A 136 5.85 -5.15 1.18
N LYS A 137 6.45 -6.31 1.48
CA LYS A 137 6.43 -6.90 2.83
C LYS A 137 7.01 -5.98 3.90
N ASN A 138 8.08 -5.28 3.57
CA ASN A 138 8.79 -4.41 4.52
C ASN A 138 8.10 -3.06 4.75
N LEU A 139 6.92 -2.82 4.17
CA LEU A 139 6.19 -1.56 4.34
C LEU A 139 5.50 -1.43 5.68
N MET A 140 5.00 -2.55 6.19
CA MET A 140 4.18 -2.63 7.39
C MET A 140 4.96 -3.33 8.48
#